data_AF-A0A926U070-F1
#
_entry.id   AF-A0A926U070-F1
#
_cell.length_a   1.000
_cell.length_b   1.000
_cell.length_c   1.000
_cell.angle_alpha   90.00
_cell.angle_beta   90.00
_cell.angle_gamma   90.00
#
_symmetry.space_group_name_H-M   'P 1'
#
loop_
_entity.id
_entity.type
_entity.pdbx_description
1 polymer ?
#
loop_
_entity_poly.entity_id
_entity_poly.type
_entity_poly.pdbx_seq_one_letter_code
_entity_poly.pdbx_strand_id
1 'polypeptide(L)' 'MLLLPGDPEFNRVLATPPPNWRHFAQSTPDFAFVARAGSGILEPVSIADLEDYLEGGEYDDRLEEIGEGEDELDFDF' A
#
# COMPACT_ATOMS: atom_id res chain seq x y z
N MET A 1 -13.92 -10.29 14.38
CA MET A 1 -13.63 -11.27 13.31
C MET A 1 -12.33 -10.84 12.68
N LEU A 2 -11.33 -11.71 12.63
CA LEU A 2 -10.05 -11.47 11.96
C LEU A 2 -9.99 -12.43 10.78
N LEU A 3 -9.79 -11.88 9.58
CA LEU A 3 -9.55 -12.67 8.37
C LEU A 3 -8.04 -12.83 8.24
N LEU A 4 -7.57 -14.06 8.13
CA LEU A 4 -6.15 -14.39 8.07
C LEU A 4 -5.80 -15.01 6.71
N PRO A 5 -4.52 -14.99 6.32
CA PRO A 5 -4.05 -15.73 5.15
C PRO A 5 -4.51 -17.19 5.19
N GLY A 6 -5.16 -17.65 4.11
CA GLY A 6 -5.79 -18.98 4.02
C GLY A 6 -7.31 -18.98 4.17
N ASP A 7 -7.90 -17.88 4.65
CA ASP A 7 -9.36 -17.70 4.64
C ASP A 7 -9.84 -17.29 3.22
N PRO A 8 -10.89 -17.92 2.65
CA PRO A 8 -11.42 -17.57 1.34
C PRO A 8 -11.84 -16.10 1.19
N GLU A 9 -12.34 -15.49 2.28
CA GLU A 9 -12.79 -14.10 2.28
C GLU A 9 -11.63 -13.11 2.46
N PHE A 10 -10.45 -13.56 2.90
CA PHE A 10 -9.25 -12.72 3.04
C PHE A 10 -8.88 -12.05 1.71
N ASN A 11 -8.74 -12.85 0.65
CA ASN A 11 -8.39 -12.34 -0.68
C ASN A 11 -9.48 -11.43 -1.25
N ARG A 12 -10.76 -11.71 -0.93
CA ARG A 12 -11.89 -10.89 -1.36
C ARG A 12 -11.87 -9.51 -0.71
N VAL A 13 -11.54 -9.45 0.58
CA VAL A 13 -11.41 -8.18 1.30
C VAL A 13 -10.21 -7.39 0.82
N LEU A 14 -9.06 -8.02 0.56
CA LEU A 14 -7.90 -7.35 -0.03
C LEU A 14 -8.19 -6.79 -1.44
N ALA A 15 -9.05 -7.44 -2.23
CA ALA A 15 -9.45 -6.95 -3.54
C ALA A 15 -10.42 -5.75 -3.47
N THR A 16 -10.89 -5.37 -2.29
CA THR A 16 -11.81 -4.25 -2.11
C THR A 16 -11.03 -2.99 -1.76
N PRO A 17 -11.18 -1.89 -2.52
CA PRO A 17 -10.44 -0.65 -2.22
C PRO A 17 -10.86 -0.07 -0.85
N PRO A 18 -9.96 0.69 -0.19
CA PRO A 18 -10.16 1.16 1.17
C PRO A 18 -11.41 2.05 1.30
N PRO A 19 -12.08 2.08 2.47
CA PRO A 19 -13.26 2.90 2.68
C PRO A 19 -13.07 4.36 2.24
N ASN A 20 -14.14 4.99 1.75
CA ASN A 20 -14.16 6.40 1.31
C ASN A 20 -13.30 6.77 0.08
N TRP A 21 -12.60 5.82 -0.56
CA TRP A 21 -11.83 6.07 -1.79
C TRP A 21 -12.66 6.77 -2.88
N ARG A 22 -13.94 6.43 -3.01
CA ARG A 22 -14.84 7.03 -4.01
C ARG A 22 -15.09 8.52 -3.77
N HIS A 23 -15.17 8.94 -2.51
CA HIS A 23 -15.36 10.35 -2.18
C HIS A 23 -14.10 11.16 -2.54
N PHE A 24 -12.92 10.59 -2.28
CA PHE A 24 -11.65 11.18 -2.69
C PHE A 24 -11.58 11.31 -4.22
N ALA A 25 -11.87 10.23 -4.95
CA ALA A 25 -11.86 10.19 -6.42
C ALA A 25 -12.81 11.20 -7.09
N GLN A 26 -13.91 11.59 -6.42
CA GLN A 26 -14.83 12.61 -6.93
C GLN A 26 -14.23 14.02 -6.91
N SER A 27 -13.32 14.28 -5.96
CA SER A 27 -12.67 15.58 -5.80
C SER A 27 -11.31 15.64 -6.51
N THR A 28 -10.69 14.47 -6.71
CA THR A 28 -9.35 14.30 -7.25
C THR A 28 -9.39 13.23 -8.35
N PRO A 29 -9.53 13.61 -9.63
CA PRO A 29 -9.74 12.67 -10.73
C PRO A 29 -8.53 11.77 -10.98
N ASP A 30 -7.32 12.29 -10.74
CA ASP A 30 -6.06 11.56 -10.84
C ASP A 30 -5.51 11.33 -9.44
N PHE A 31 -5.59 10.09 -8.96
CA PHE A 31 -5.15 9.71 -7.61
C PHE A 31 -4.51 8.33 -7.61
N ALA A 32 -3.71 8.06 -6.58
CA ALA A 32 -3.08 6.77 -6.34
C ALA A 32 -3.40 6.26 -4.93
N PHE A 33 -3.03 5.01 -4.64
CA PHE A 33 -3.07 4.46 -3.29
C PHE A 33 -1.64 4.25 -2.79
N VAL A 34 -1.35 4.72 -1.58
CA VAL A 34 -0.07 4.51 -0.90
C VAL A 34 -0.30 3.77 0.41
N ALA A 35 0.69 2.99 0.85
CA ALA A 35 0.70 2.36 2.15
C ALA A 35 1.87 2.94 2.94
N ARG A 36 1.60 3.88 3.84
CA ARG A 36 2.64 4.53 4.64
C ARG A 36 3.27 3.55 5.63
N ALA A 37 4.56 3.74 5.90
CA ALA A 37 5.28 2.99 6.92
C ALA A 37 4.56 3.09 8.28
N GLY A 38 4.44 1.98 8.99
CA GLY A 38 3.78 1.84 10.30
C GLY A 38 2.24 1.86 10.28
N SER A 39 1.60 2.24 9.16
CA SER A 39 0.13 2.22 9.03
C SER A 39 -0.37 0.85 8.57
N GLY A 40 0.29 0.27 7.55
CA GLY A 40 -0.14 -0.98 6.91
C GLY A 40 -1.49 -0.89 6.18
N ILE A 41 -2.09 0.30 6.08
CA ILE A 41 -3.38 0.55 5.44
C ILE A 41 -3.16 1.34 4.14
N LEU A 42 -3.93 1.02 3.11
CA LEU A 42 -3.95 1.78 1.86
C LEU A 42 -4.76 3.08 2.02
N GLU A 43 -4.16 4.19 1.62
CA GLU A 43 -4.76 5.52 1.66
C GLU A 43 -4.79 6.12 0.25
N PRO A 44 -5.93 6.70 -0.20
CA PRO A 44 -5.99 7.42 -1.46
C PRO A 44 -5.26 8.78 -1.32
N VAL A 45 -4.37 9.09 -2.25
CA VAL A 45 -3.55 10.31 -2.25
C VAL A 45 -3.54 10.97 -3.62
N SER A 46 -3.26 12.27 -3.67
CA SER A 46 -3.10 12.98 -4.94
C SER A 46 -1.79 12.57 -5.63
N ILE A 47 -1.63 12.95 -6.90
CA ILE A 47 -0.38 12.68 -7.62
C ILE A 47 0.82 13.41 -6.99
N ALA A 48 0.62 14.64 -6.51
CA ALA A 48 1.68 15.38 -5.81
C ALA A 48 2.11 14.67 -4.52
N ASP A 49 1.14 14.18 -3.74
CA ASP A 49 1.42 13.41 -2.53
C ASP A 49 2.11 12.07 -2.85
N LEU A 50 1.80 11.46 -4.01
CA LEU A 50 2.49 10.26 -4.49
C LEU A 50 3.95 10.56 -4.83
N GLU A 51 4.22 11.67 -5.52
CA GLU A 51 5.59 12.10 -5.84
C GLU A 51 6.38 12.34 -4.55
N ASP A 52 5.79 13.06 -3.58
CA ASP A 52 6.40 13.26 -2.27
C ASP A 52 6.66 11.94 -1.53
N TYR A 53 5.75 10.98 -1.62
CA TYR A 53 5.91 9.65 -1.02
C TYR A 53 7.08 8.86 -1.65
N LEU A 54 7.22 8.92 -2.98
CA LEU A 54 8.27 8.22 -3.72
C LEU A 54 9.64 8.89 -3.58
N GLU A 55 9.70 10.21 -3.62
CA GLU A 55 10.95 10.97 -3.61
C GLU A 55 11.40 11.39 -2.19
N GLY A 56 10.46 11.39 -1.23
CA GLY A 56 10.70 11.83 0.16
C GLY A 56 11.23 10.75 1.09
N GLY A 57 11.44 9.52 0.61
CA GLY A 57 11.95 8.39 1.40
C GLY A 57 10.90 7.62 2.19
N GLU A 58 9.65 8.08 2.26
CA GLU A 58 8.57 7.32 2.93
C GLU A 58 8.34 5.93 2.29
N TYR A 59 8.55 5.81 0.96
CA TYR A 59 8.49 4.53 0.27
C TYR A 59 9.63 3.59 0.66
N ASP A 60 10.85 4.11 0.82
CA ASP A 60 12.02 3.32 1.22
C ASP A 60 11.84 2.77 2.64
N ASP A 61 11.37 3.61 3.57
CA ASP A 61 11.00 3.20 4.94
C ASP A 61 9.94 2.09 4.91
N ARG A 62 8.96 2.21 4.01
CA ARG A 62 7.91 1.20 3.84
C ARG A 62 8.49 -0.13 3.35
N LEU A 63 9.45 -0.12 2.42
CA LEU A 63 10.11 -1.33 1.91
C LEU A 63 10.94 -2.02 3.01
N GLU A 64 11.65 -1.24 3.84
CA GLU A 64 12.37 -1.77 5.00
C GLU A 64 11.41 -2.48 5.98
N GLU A 65 10.23 -1.92 6.24
CA GLU A 65 9.24 -2.49 7.17
C GLU A 65 8.70 -3.87 6.74
N ILE A 66 8.48 -4.10 5.44
CA ILE A 66 8.06 -5.43 4.93
C ILE A 66 9.22 -6.40 4.72
N GLY A 67 10.45 -5.99 5.02
CA GLY A 67 11.64 -6.79 4.78
C GLY A 67 12.03 -6.89 3.30
N GLU A 68 11.46 -6.06 2.42
CA GLU A 68 11.83 -6.03 1.00
C GLU A 68 13.07 -5.16 0.73
N GLY A 69 13.66 -4.56 1.77
CA GLY A 69 14.82 -3.66 1.66
C GLY A 69 16.17 -4.34 1.37
N GLU A 70 16.39 -5.59 1.79
CA GLU A 70 17.68 -6.30 1.66
C GLU A 70 17.54 -7.85 1.68
N ASP A 71 16.51 -8.42 1.06
CA ASP A 71 16.53 -9.87 0.77
C ASP A 71 17.32 -10.10 -0.54
N GLU A 72 18.64 -10.35 -0.42
CA GLU A 72 19.40 -11.07 -1.45
C GLU A 72 18.59 -12.31 -1.85
N LEU A 73 18.04 -12.31 -3.07
CA LEU A 73 17.49 -13.53 -3.66
C LEU A 73 18.65 -14.52 -3.84
N ASP A 74 18.88 -15.36 -2.83
CA ASP A 74 19.75 -16.53 -2.90
C ASP A 74 19.13 -17.51 -3.93
N PHE A 75 19.38 -17.24 -5.21
CA PHE A 75 19.11 -18.17 -6.30
C PHE A 75 20.16 -19.28 -6.23
N ASP A 76 19.88 -20.32 -5.45
CA ASP A 76 20.62 -21.58 -5.50
C ASP A 76 20.30 -22.27 -6.85
N PHE A 77 21.27 -22.27 -7.77
CA PHE A 77 21.20 -22.92 -9.10
C PHE A 77 21.80 -24.33 -9.09
#